data_AF-A0A7J6SWX0-F1
#
_entry.id   AF-A0A7J6SWX0-F1
#
_cell.length_a   1.000
_cell.length_b   1.000
_cell.length_c   1.000
_cell.angle_alpha   90.00
_cell.angle_beta   90.00
_cell.angle_gamma   90.00
#
_symmetry.space_group_name_H-M   'P 1'
#
loop_
_entity.id
_entity.type
_entity.pdbx_description
1 polymer ?
#
loop_
_entity_poly.entity_id
_entity_poly.type
_entity_poly.pdbx_seq_one_letter_code
_entity_poly.pdbx_strand_id
1 'polypeptide(L)'
;MDAHTFDVALKFCGGQGSTLSPLEILTIRAGLDQLKCDAKFDKVYFWGRIAGIKGNYYIAYGLRSCSDAFPKKEFYFSTSTASDFVELPELVESEEDIVKSLVDQTQPFIGVPSKLVATEKLPKGAEDEEKENAPTPLKVTDLQRLALAVPHIDAETSVVPAGAHCVSDSFKVKESVAFRG
;
A
#
# COMPACT_ATOMS: atom_id res chain seq x y z
N MET A 1 8.55 4.56 7.61
CA MET A 1 8.98 5.76 8.37
C MET A 1 7.90 6.11 9.37
N ASP A 2 8.19 6.19 10.67
CA ASP A 2 7.17 6.55 11.67
C ASP A 2 6.69 7.99 11.43
N ALA A 3 5.40 8.26 11.58
CA ALA A 3 4.80 9.59 11.49
C ALA A 3 5.58 10.65 12.30
N HIS A 4 6.09 10.30 13.48
CA HIS A 4 6.86 11.24 14.32
C HIS A 4 8.26 11.55 13.79
N THR A 5 8.87 10.60 13.08
CA THR A 5 10.24 10.73 12.55
C THR A 5 10.24 11.01 11.05
N PHE A 6 9.08 11.24 10.46
CA PHE A 6 8.87 11.40 9.02
C PHE A 6 9.78 12.47 8.41
N ASP A 7 9.82 13.66 9.02
CA ASP A 7 10.64 14.78 8.55
C ASP A 7 12.15 14.46 8.56
N VAL A 8 12.59 13.69 9.56
CA VAL A 8 13.99 13.28 9.72
C VAL A 8 14.34 12.20 8.70
N ALA A 9 13.48 11.20 8.55
CA ALA A 9 13.67 10.10 7.60
C ALA A 9 13.72 10.62 6.15
N LEU A 10 12.87 11.60 5.80
CA LEU A 10 12.87 12.18 4.47
C LEU A 10 14.17 12.93 4.14
N LYS A 11 14.81 13.57 5.12
CA LYS A 11 16.11 14.22 4.94
C LYS A 11 17.21 13.22 4.60
N PHE A 12 17.19 12.04 5.23
CA PHE A 12 18.14 10.97 4.90
C PHE A 12 17.89 10.37 3.51
N CYS A 13 16.64 10.19 3.13
CA CYS A 13 16.27 9.68 1.79
C CYS A 13 16.48 10.71 0.67
N GLY A 14 16.51 12.01 0.98
CA GLY A 14 16.72 13.07 -0.01
C GLY A 14 18.03 12.95 -0.79
N GLY A 15 19.07 12.34 -0.19
CA GLY A 15 20.34 12.06 -0.88
C GLY A 15 20.22 11.06 -2.03
N GLN A 16 19.18 10.23 -2.05
CA GLN A 16 18.92 9.22 -3.08
C GLN A 16 17.98 9.73 -4.20
N GLY A 17 17.69 11.04 -4.22
CA GLY A 17 16.78 11.64 -5.21
C GLY A 17 15.30 11.33 -4.98
N SER A 18 14.96 10.61 -3.90
CA SER A 18 13.58 10.39 -3.47
C SER A 18 13.10 11.55 -2.61
N THR A 19 12.67 12.64 -3.27
CA THR A 19 12.14 13.83 -2.60
C THR A 19 10.64 13.97 -2.80
N LEU A 20 10.00 14.60 -1.81
CA LEU A 20 8.60 15.01 -1.85
C LEU A 20 8.56 16.53 -1.87
N SER A 21 7.58 17.10 -2.56
CA SER A 21 7.34 18.53 -2.51
C SER A 21 6.85 18.96 -1.12
N PRO A 22 7.09 20.21 -0.70
CA PRO A 22 6.60 20.71 0.59
C PRO A 22 5.09 20.56 0.77
N LEU A 23 4.32 20.72 -0.31
CA LEU A 23 2.87 20.53 -0.28
C LEU A 23 2.50 19.07 -0.01
N GLU A 24 3.14 18.12 -0.72
CA GLU A 24 2.91 16.69 -0.50
C GLU A 24 3.28 16.27 0.93
N ILE A 25 4.38 16.79 1.48
CA ILE A 25 4.82 16.53 2.86
C ILE A 25 3.74 16.97 3.85
N LEU A 26 3.20 18.18 3.70
CA LEU A 26 2.16 18.71 4.59
C LEU A 26 0.86 17.89 4.50
N THR A 27 0.44 17.54 3.28
CA THR A 27 -0.77 16.73 3.06
C THR A 27 -0.62 15.34 3.68
N ILE A 28 0.51 14.68 3.46
CA ILE A 28 0.78 13.34 4.02
C ILE A 28 0.82 13.41 5.55
N ARG A 29 1.47 14.42 6.12
CA ARG A 29 1.53 14.60 7.57
C ARG A 29 0.13 14.75 8.18
N ALA A 30 -0.68 15.64 7.61
CA ALA A 30 -2.05 15.84 8.07
C ALA A 30 -2.87 14.54 7.97
N GLY A 31 -2.72 13.79 6.89
CA GLY A 31 -3.41 12.51 6.71
C GLY A 31 -2.92 11.41 7.67
N LEU A 32 -1.63 11.35 7.99
CA LEU A 32 -1.08 10.39 8.96
C LEU A 32 -1.57 10.69 10.38
N ASP A 33 -1.62 11.98 10.75
CA ASP A 33 -2.16 12.42 12.04
C ASP A 33 -3.65 12.07 12.15
N GLN A 34 -4.42 12.28 11.08
CA GLN A 34 -5.83 11.90 11.01
C GLN A 34 -6.01 10.37 11.14
N LEU A 35 -5.24 9.58 10.37
CA LEU A 35 -5.29 8.13 10.40
C LEU A 35 -4.95 7.57 11.79
N LYS A 36 -3.98 8.19 12.47
CA LYS A 36 -3.62 7.82 13.84
C LYS A 36 -4.77 8.06 14.83
N CYS A 37 -5.50 9.16 14.65
CA CYS A 37 -6.67 9.48 15.48
C CYS A 37 -7.85 8.53 15.19
N ASP A 38 -8.15 8.29 13.91
CA ASP A 38 -9.34 7.56 13.48
C ASP A 38 -9.24 6.06 13.76
N ALA A 39 -8.11 5.45 13.42
CA ALA A 39 -7.93 4.01 13.52
C ALA A 39 -7.32 3.56 14.88
N LYS A 40 -6.99 4.51 15.77
CA LYS A 40 -6.38 4.29 17.10
C LYS A 40 -5.15 3.38 17.06
N PHE A 41 -4.32 3.53 16.03
CA PHE A 41 -3.05 2.83 15.97
C PHE A 41 -2.05 3.38 16.98
N ASP A 42 -1.28 2.49 17.60
CA ASP A 42 -0.17 2.87 18.48
C ASP A 42 0.94 3.57 17.68
N LYS A 43 1.27 2.99 16.53
CA LYS A 43 2.25 3.52 15.56
C LYS A 43 1.71 3.42 14.14
N VAL A 44 1.87 4.50 13.38
CA VAL A 44 1.54 4.59 11.96
C VAL A 44 2.82 4.92 11.20
N TYR A 45 3.03 4.23 10.08
CA TYR A 45 4.21 4.40 9.27
C TYR A 45 3.84 4.81 7.85
N PHE A 46 4.56 5.80 7.33
CA PHE A 46 4.59 6.05 5.90
C PHE A 46 5.45 4.98 5.21
N TRP A 47 4.87 4.28 4.25
CA TRP A 47 5.56 3.25 3.46
C TRP A 47 6.34 3.90 2.32
N GLY A 48 5.65 4.73 1.53
CA GLY A 48 6.24 5.32 0.33
C GLY A 48 5.21 5.90 -0.63
N ARG A 49 5.70 6.21 -1.83
CA ARG A 49 4.91 6.77 -2.93
C ARG A 49 5.03 5.89 -4.15
N ILE A 50 3.91 5.62 -4.83
CA ILE A 50 3.89 5.03 -6.16
C ILE A 50 3.53 6.11 -7.17
N ALA A 51 4.45 6.34 -8.11
CA ALA A 51 4.27 7.34 -9.15
C ALA A 51 3.27 6.82 -10.19
N GLY A 52 2.24 7.63 -10.47
CA GLY A 52 1.26 7.36 -11.52
C GLY A 52 1.28 8.44 -12.59
N ILE A 53 0.67 8.16 -13.74
CA ILE A 53 0.65 9.07 -14.90
C ILE A 53 -0.15 10.34 -14.60
N LYS A 54 -1.33 10.23 -13.96
CA LYS A 54 -2.21 11.35 -13.64
C LYS A 54 -2.04 11.86 -12.21
N GLY A 55 -1.59 11.00 -11.31
CA GLY A 55 -1.46 11.31 -9.90
C GLY A 55 -0.66 10.25 -9.17
N ASN A 56 -0.09 10.64 -8.04
CA ASN A 56 0.69 9.76 -7.18
C ASN A 56 -0.20 9.10 -6.13
N TYR A 57 0.15 7.86 -5.78
CA TYR A 57 -0.40 7.16 -4.63
C TYR A 57 0.55 7.26 -3.46
N TYR A 58 0.01 7.62 -2.30
CA TYR A 58 0.71 7.62 -1.02
C TYR A 58 0.25 6.43 -0.22
N ILE A 59 1.20 5.66 0.31
CA ILE A 59 0.89 4.47 1.07
C ILE A 59 1.40 4.63 2.49
N ALA A 60 0.54 4.32 3.43
CA ALA A 60 0.85 4.20 4.85
C ALA A 60 0.46 2.80 5.32
N TYR A 61 1.00 2.38 6.45
CA TYR A 61 0.53 1.19 7.14
C TYR A 61 0.49 1.41 8.65
N GLY A 62 -0.49 0.77 9.28
CA GLY A 62 -0.58 0.63 10.73
C GLY A 62 -0.09 -0.75 11.14
N LEU A 63 0.57 -0.84 12.30
CA LEU A 63 0.86 -2.12 12.94
C LEU A 63 -0.20 -2.39 14.00
N ARG A 64 -0.97 -3.47 13.80
CA ARG A 64 -1.93 -3.95 14.81
C ARG A 64 -1.32 -5.11 15.57
N SER A 65 -1.41 -5.04 16.90
CA SER A 65 -0.99 -6.12 17.78
C SER A 65 -1.93 -7.31 17.60
N CYS A 66 -1.47 -8.34 16.89
CA CYS A 66 -2.19 -9.61 16.75
C CYS A 66 -1.80 -10.57 17.89
N SER A 67 -2.52 -11.70 17.99
CA SER A 67 -2.17 -12.81 18.87
C SER A 67 -0.89 -13.55 18.42
N ASP A 68 -0.50 -13.38 17.16
CA ASP A 68 0.68 -14.01 16.58
C ASP A 68 1.99 -13.34 17.03
N ALA A 69 3.11 -14.05 16.83
CA ALA A 69 4.44 -13.55 17.19
C ALA A 69 4.82 -12.26 16.44
N PHE A 70 4.23 -12.05 15.26
CA PHE A 70 4.46 -10.88 14.39
C PHE A 70 3.19 -10.01 14.30
N PRO A 71 3.34 -8.66 14.35
CA PRO A 71 2.20 -7.75 14.17
C PRO A 71 1.66 -7.81 12.73
N LYS A 72 0.34 -7.68 12.57
CA LYS A 72 -0.29 -7.59 11.24
C LYS A 72 -0.16 -6.15 10.73
N LYS A 73 0.25 -6.00 9.47
CA LYS A 73 0.30 -4.72 8.76
C LYS A 73 -1.05 -4.49 8.07
N GLU A 74 -1.72 -3.40 8.43
CA GLU A 74 -2.92 -2.93 7.73
C GLU A 74 -2.50 -1.77 6.83
N PHE A 75 -2.68 -1.91 5.51
CA PHE A 75 -2.23 -0.92 4.53
C PHE A 75 -3.33 0.09 4.22
N TYR A 76 -2.92 1.35 4.06
CA TYR A 76 -3.77 2.48 3.71
C TYR A 76 -3.19 3.21 2.50
N PHE A 77 -4.04 3.66 1.59
CA PHE A 77 -3.66 4.49 0.47
C PHE A 77 -4.36 5.84 0.52
N SER A 78 -3.67 6.85 0.00
CA SER A 78 -4.19 8.18 -0.28
C SER A 78 -3.80 8.55 -1.70
N THR A 79 -4.60 9.41 -2.33
CA THR A 79 -4.31 9.96 -3.67
C THR A 79 -3.88 11.42 -3.51
N SER A 80 -3.08 11.95 -4.41
CA SER A 80 -2.58 13.35 -4.34
C SER A 80 -3.63 14.46 -4.20
N THR A 81 -4.91 14.16 -4.42
CA THR A 81 -6.04 15.09 -4.28
C THR A 81 -6.74 15.03 -2.93
N ALA A 82 -6.50 14.00 -2.11
CA ALA A 82 -7.21 13.77 -0.85
C ALA A 82 -6.25 13.51 0.30
N SER A 83 -6.44 14.21 1.41
CA SER A 83 -5.67 14.00 2.65
C SER A 83 -6.10 12.74 3.41
N ASP A 84 -7.24 12.15 3.04
CA ASP A 84 -7.83 11.01 3.72
C ASP A 84 -7.17 9.71 3.27
N PHE A 85 -6.76 8.90 4.25
CA PHE A 85 -6.22 7.58 4.03
C PHE A 85 -7.36 6.55 4.08
N VAL A 86 -7.51 5.80 3.00
CA VAL A 86 -8.50 4.72 2.86
C VAL A 86 -7.78 3.38 2.94
N GLU A 87 -8.36 2.41 3.63
CA GLU A 87 -7.80 1.06 3.75
C GLU A 87 -7.73 0.38 2.38
N LEU A 88 -6.62 -0.32 2.08
CA LEU A 88 -6.55 -1.17 0.91
C LEU A 88 -7.31 -2.48 1.18
N PRO A 89 -8.13 -2.95 0.23
CA PRO A 89 -8.74 -4.27 0.34
C PRO A 89 -7.64 -5.34 0.26
N GLU A 90 -7.69 -6.31 1.17
CA GLU A 90 -6.89 -7.53 1.08
C GLU A 90 -7.48 -8.41 -0.04
N LEU A 91 -6.66 -8.76 -1.04
CA LEU A 91 -7.07 -9.64 -2.12
C LEU A 91 -7.07 -11.09 -1.65
N VAL A 92 -8.06 -11.86 -2.09
CA VAL A 92 -8.07 -13.31 -1.91
C VAL A 92 -7.15 -13.94 -2.96
N GLU A 93 -6.47 -15.05 -2.63
CA GLU A 93 -5.50 -15.73 -3.52
C GLU A 93 -6.03 -15.93 -4.96
N SER A 94 -7.32 -16.29 -5.10
CA SER A 94 -7.96 -16.44 -6.42
C SER A 94 -8.01 -15.15 -7.25
N GLU A 95 -8.18 -13.99 -6.59
CA GLU A 95 -8.18 -12.69 -7.25
C GLU A 95 -6.74 -12.25 -7.61
N GLU A 96 -5.75 -12.63 -6.81
CA GLU A 96 -4.35 -12.34 -7.10
C GLU A 96 -3.89 -12.98 -8.41
N ASP A 97 -4.22 -14.26 -8.62
CA ASP A 97 -3.83 -14.99 -9.84
C ASP A 97 -4.46 -14.36 -11.09
N ILE A 98 -5.72 -13.92 -10.96
CA ILE A 98 -6.41 -13.18 -12.01
C ILE A 98 -5.67 -11.87 -12.30
N VAL A 99 -5.35 -11.07 -11.28
CA VAL A 99 -4.63 -9.80 -11.46
C VAL A 99 -3.24 -10.02 -12.06
N LYS A 100 -2.50 -11.03 -11.62
CA LYS A 100 -1.16 -11.37 -12.15
C LYS A 100 -1.21 -11.78 -13.61
N SER A 101 -2.25 -12.54 -14.01
CA SER A 101 -2.39 -13.02 -15.39
C SER A 101 -2.88 -11.95 -16.36
N LEU A 102 -3.71 -11.01 -15.90
CA LEU A 102 -4.34 -9.97 -16.72
C LEU A 102 -3.53 -8.68 -16.85
N VAL A 103 -2.67 -8.38 -15.88
CA VAL A 103 -1.96 -7.11 -15.82
C VAL A 103 -0.52 -7.25 -16.30
N ASP A 104 -0.19 -6.53 -17.37
CA ASP A 104 1.19 -6.30 -17.76
C ASP A 104 1.92 -5.50 -16.67
N GLN A 105 2.86 -6.15 -15.98
CA GLN A 105 3.65 -5.52 -14.90
C GLN A 105 4.49 -4.32 -15.39
N THR A 106 4.74 -4.23 -16.69
CA THR A 106 5.52 -3.16 -17.33
C THR A 106 4.74 -1.85 -17.49
N GLN A 107 3.40 -1.88 -17.40
CA GLN A 107 2.58 -0.69 -17.59
C GLN A 107 2.64 0.23 -16.36
N PRO A 108 2.86 1.54 -16.48
CA PRO A 108 2.82 2.44 -15.33
C PRO A 108 1.42 2.53 -14.70
N PHE A 109 1.37 2.87 -13.41
CA PHE A 109 0.12 3.16 -12.71
C PHE A 109 -0.52 4.43 -13.24
N ILE A 110 -1.85 4.53 -13.17
CA ILE A 110 -2.55 5.67 -13.76
C ILE A 110 -2.79 6.75 -12.70
N GLY A 111 -3.01 6.37 -11.44
CA GLY A 111 -3.26 7.35 -10.37
C GLY A 111 -4.74 7.62 -10.14
N VAL A 112 -5.64 6.76 -10.63
CA VAL A 112 -7.08 6.83 -10.38
C VAL A 112 -7.59 5.45 -9.93
N PRO A 113 -8.03 5.29 -8.67
CA PRO A 113 -8.37 3.98 -8.10
C PRO A 113 -9.52 3.28 -8.84
N SER A 114 -10.50 4.04 -9.35
CA SER A 114 -11.67 3.50 -10.06
C SER A 114 -11.40 3.14 -11.52
N LYS A 115 -10.20 3.38 -12.05
CA LYS A 115 -9.92 3.14 -13.46
C LYS A 115 -9.61 1.67 -13.71
N LEU A 116 -10.21 1.13 -14.76
CA LEU A 116 -9.93 -0.22 -15.25
C LEU A 116 -8.57 -0.26 -15.95
N VAL A 117 -7.71 -1.17 -15.50
CA VAL A 117 -6.37 -1.41 -16.06
C VAL A 117 -6.42 -2.50 -17.12
N ALA A 118 -7.11 -3.60 -16.83
CA ALA A 118 -7.27 -4.72 -17.73
C ALA A 118 -8.70 -5.24 -17.69
N THR A 119 -9.18 -5.60 -18.87
CA THR A 119 -10.43 -6.35 -19.07
C THR A 119 -10.03 -7.55 -19.92
N GLU A 120 -10.48 -8.76 -19.57
CA GLU A 120 -10.36 -9.87 -20.51
C GLU A 120 -10.96 -9.44 -21.85
N LYS A 121 -10.19 -9.59 -22.94
CA LYS A 121 -10.73 -9.40 -24.28
C LYS A 121 -11.71 -10.55 -24.50
N LEU A 122 -13.00 -10.29 -24.30
CA LEU A 122 -14.02 -11.12 -24.91
C LEU A 122 -13.72 -11.17 -26.42
N PRO A 123 -13.75 -12.36 -27.06
CA PRO A 123 -13.57 -12.46 -28.50
C PRO A 123 -14.61 -11.55 -29.17
N LYS A 124 -14.12 -10.61 -29.98
CA LYS A 124 -14.96 -9.70 -30.78
C LYS A 124 -15.81 -10.55 -31.73
N GLY A 125 -17.08 -10.77 -31.38
CA GLY A 125 -17.98 -11.54 -32.24
C GLY A 125 -19.35 -11.92 -31.67
N ALA A 126 -19.71 -11.53 -30.44
CA ALA A 126 -21.02 -11.82 -29.87
C ALA A 126 -21.72 -10.53 -29.42
N GLU A 127 -21.87 -9.58 -30.34
CA GLU A 127 -22.89 -8.54 -30.25
C GLU A 127 -24.08 -8.99 -31.10
N ASP A 128 -24.78 -10.02 -30.66
CA ASP A 128 -26.24 -10.12 -30.81
C ASP A 128 -26.75 -11.37 -30.08
N GLU A 129 -27.88 -11.17 -29.41
CA GLU A 129 -28.73 -12.14 -28.71
C GLU A 129 -28.39 -12.47 -27.24
N GLU A 130 -29.23 -11.87 -26.38
CA GLU A 130 -29.72 -12.33 -25.07
C GLU A 130 -28.96 -13.49 -24.39
N LYS A 131 -28.36 -13.20 -23.23
CA LYS A 131 -28.52 -14.05 -22.03
C LYS A 131 -28.06 -13.33 -20.77
N GLU A 132 -29.01 -13.23 -19.86
CA GLU A 132 -28.97 -12.83 -18.45
C GLU A 132 -28.05 -13.72 -17.57
N ASN A 133 -27.00 -14.32 -18.15
CA ASN A 133 -26.11 -15.27 -17.48
C ASN A 133 -24.72 -15.33 -18.16
N ALA A 134 -24.23 -14.16 -18.62
CA ALA A 134 -22.84 -14.03 -19.08
C ALA A 134 -21.91 -13.90 -17.86
N PRO A 135 -20.76 -14.61 -17.81
CA PRO A 135 -19.78 -14.40 -16.76
C PRO A 135 -19.37 -12.93 -16.79
N THR A 136 -19.56 -12.22 -15.67
CA THR A 136 -19.18 -10.82 -15.54
C THR A 136 -17.71 -10.68 -15.95
N PRO A 137 -17.38 -9.86 -16.96
CA PRO A 137 -16.00 -9.73 -17.41
C PRO A 137 -15.14 -9.34 -16.21
N LEU A 138 -14.09 -10.11 -15.94
CA LEU A 138 -13.14 -9.85 -14.87
C LEU A 138 -12.46 -8.50 -15.17
N LYS A 139 -12.88 -7.50 -14.41
CA LYS A 139 -12.45 -6.12 -14.53
C LYS A 139 -11.42 -5.87 -13.43
N VAL A 140 -10.15 -5.73 -13.81
CA VAL A 140 -9.09 -5.39 -12.86
C VAL A 140 -8.99 -3.87 -12.76
N THR A 141 -9.23 -3.35 -11.57
CA THR A 141 -9.05 -1.93 -11.24
C THR A 141 -7.61 -1.61 -10.88
N ASP A 142 -7.19 -0.35 -11.06
CA ASP A 142 -5.86 0.13 -10.64
C ASP A 142 -5.67 -0.05 -9.13
N LEU A 143 -6.76 0.00 -8.36
CA LEU A 143 -6.78 -0.28 -6.92
C LEU A 143 -6.47 -1.75 -6.61
N GLN A 144 -7.07 -2.72 -7.30
CA GLN A 144 -6.73 -4.14 -7.11
C GLN A 144 -5.27 -4.41 -7.49
N ARG A 145 -4.78 -3.78 -8.57
CA ARG A 145 -3.37 -3.85 -8.93
C ARG A 145 -2.46 -3.31 -7.82
N LEU A 146 -2.83 -2.18 -7.22
CA LEU A 146 -2.11 -1.57 -6.10
C LEU A 146 -2.11 -2.49 -4.87
N ALA A 147 -3.27 -3.08 -4.55
CA ALA A 147 -3.44 -4.01 -3.44
C ALA A 147 -2.61 -5.28 -3.59
N LEU A 148 -2.32 -5.72 -4.81
CA LEU A 148 -1.39 -6.83 -5.06
C LEU A 148 0.08 -6.40 -4.94
N ALA A 149 0.43 -5.26 -5.54
CA ALA A 149 1.83 -4.84 -5.66
C ALA A 149 2.44 -4.43 -4.32
N VAL A 150 1.68 -3.75 -3.46
CA VAL A 150 2.21 -3.19 -2.20
C VAL A 150 2.65 -4.28 -1.22
N PRO A 151 1.84 -5.31 -0.92
CA PRO A 151 2.26 -6.40 -0.02
C PRO A 151 3.44 -7.20 -0.59
N HIS A 152 3.49 -7.40 -1.91
CA HIS A 152 4.61 -8.10 -2.55
C HIS A 152 5.93 -7.35 -2.36
N ILE A 153 5.92 -6.03 -2.61
CA ILE A 153 7.11 -5.19 -2.41
C ILE A 153 7.46 -5.13 -0.93
N ASP A 154 6.48 -5.01 -0.03
CA ASP A 154 6.74 -4.99 1.42
C ASP A 154 7.39 -6.30 1.90
N ALA A 155 6.91 -7.45 1.43
CA ALA A 155 7.48 -8.75 1.78
C ALA A 155 8.96 -8.86 1.37
N GLU A 156 9.34 -8.29 0.23
CA GLU A 156 10.71 -8.35 -0.30
C GLU A 156 11.64 -7.25 0.24
N THR A 157 11.09 -6.09 0.61
CA THR A 157 11.88 -4.89 0.94
C THR A 157 11.82 -4.47 2.40
N SER A 158 11.10 -5.21 3.25
CA SER A 158 11.04 -4.92 4.69
C SER A 158 12.38 -5.24 5.37
N VAL A 159 13.22 -4.21 5.48
CA VAL A 159 14.54 -4.29 6.12
C VAL A 159 14.56 -3.55 7.45
N VAL A 160 15.27 -4.11 8.42
CA VAL A 160 15.53 -3.51 9.74
C VAL A 160 16.99 -3.78 10.14
N PRO A 161 17.62 -2.90 10.93
CA PRO A 161 18.96 -3.15 11.43
C PRO A 161 19.02 -4.44 12.27
N ALA A 162 20.12 -5.18 12.14
CA ALA A 162 20.32 -6.38 12.94
C ALA A 162 20.34 -6.04 14.44
N GLY A 163 19.54 -6.75 15.23
CA GLY A 163 19.43 -6.51 16.67
C GLY A 163 18.50 -5.36 17.08
N ALA A 164 17.84 -4.67 16.13
CA ALA A 164 16.84 -3.64 16.44
C ALA A 164 15.60 -4.20 17.14
N HIS A 165 15.28 -5.48 16.91
CA HIS A 165 14.14 -6.15 17.52
C HIS A 165 14.57 -7.40 18.29
N CYS A 166 13.85 -7.71 19.36
CA CYS A 166 14.03 -8.92 20.16
C CYS A 166 12.67 -9.60 20.44
N VAL A 167 12.71 -10.91 20.66
CA VAL A 167 11.53 -11.67 21.08
C VAL A 167 11.43 -11.58 22.60
N SER A 168 10.30 -11.07 23.10
CA SER A 168 9.99 -11.00 24.52
C SER A 168 9.55 -12.38 25.03
N ASP A 169 9.60 -12.61 26.36
CA ASP A 169 9.10 -13.86 26.98
C ASP A 169 7.64 -14.20 26.63
N SER A 170 6.84 -13.19 26.27
CA SER A 170 5.48 -13.39 25.76
C SER A 170 5.41 -13.85 24.29
N PHE A 171 6.53 -14.29 23.70
CA PHE A 171 6.69 -14.64 22.28
C PHE A 171 6.27 -13.53 21.31
N LYS A 172 6.36 -12.26 21.74
CA LYS A 172 6.05 -11.09 20.91
C LYS A 172 7.33 -10.36 20.52
N VAL A 173 7.44 -9.97 19.25
CA VAL A 173 8.52 -9.11 18.77
C VAL A 173 8.36 -7.70 19.35
N LYS A 174 9.41 -7.18 19.99
CA LYS A 174 9.49 -5.82 20.54
C LYS A 174 10.76 -5.14 20.08
N GLU A 175 10.79 -3.81 20.15
CA GLU A 175 12.00 -3.03 19.93
C GLU A 175 13.01 -3.31 21.05
N SER A 176 14.27 -3.52 20.67
CA SER A 176 15.36 -3.83 21.60
C SER A 176 15.87 -2.54 22.25
N VAL A 177 15.71 -2.43 23.57
CA VAL A 177 16.26 -1.29 24.35
C VAL A 177 17.80 -1.29 24.35
N ALA A 178 18.42 -2.45 24.11
CA ALA A 178 19.86 -2.60 24.06
C ALA A 178 20.47 -2.20 22.71
N PHE A 179 19.65 -1.86 21.71
CA PHE A 179 20.13 -1.46 20.40
C PHE A 179 20.87 -0.11 20.47
N ARG A 180 22.11 -0.07 19.99
CA ARG A 180 22.98 1.13 20.03
C ARG A 180 23.37 1.68 18.65
N GLY A 181 22.78 1.16 17.58
CA GLY A 181 23.14 1.49 16.20
C GLY A 181 24.03 0.44 15.57
#